data_AF-A0A9X4C9E2-F1
#
_entry.id   AF-A0A9X4C9E2-F1
#
_cell.length_a   1.000
_cell.length_b   1.000
_cell.length_c   1.000
_cell.angle_alpha   90.00
_cell.angle_beta   90.00
_cell.angle_gamma   90.00
#
_symmetry.space_group_name_H-M   'P 1'
#
loop_
_entity.id
_entity.type
_entity.pdbx_description
1 polymer ?
#
loop_
_entity_poly.entity_id
_entity_poly.type
_entity_poly.pdbx_seq_one_letter_code
_entity_poly.pdbx_strand_id
1 'polypeptide(L)'
;MIARLLLQNTVFVVGMGALLFACAGTLHWPSAWAFLAISALLGPLCGWWLYRIDPALLAERLRPVLQKDQPAADKMFMVLFIVAILAWLAVMGLDRRVRSSDMPTVLQVLGLGLFLVSTLFTMWVFRENSFAAPVVKLQAERAQHVISTGPYAYVRHPMYSGMVLFFTGVPLLLGSWWGLAMMPLFIALFAVRIPIEERTLREGLPGYTDYAARVRYRLIPGVW
;
A
#
# COMPACT_ATOMS: atom_id res chain seq x y z
N MET A 1 -4.35 -14.23 16.48
CA MET A 1 -3.77 -13.30 15.47
C MET A 1 -3.73 -13.92 14.07
N ILE A 2 -3.16 -15.11 13.89
CA ILE A 2 -3.10 -15.79 12.57
C ILE A 2 -4.48 -16.03 11.95
N ALA A 3 -5.46 -16.51 12.72
CA ALA A 3 -6.83 -16.67 12.21
C ALA A 3 -7.43 -15.35 11.69
N ARG A 4 -7.16 -14.22 12.38
CA ARG A 4 -7.60 -12.89 11.96
C ARG A 4 -6.88 -12.43 10.69
N LEU A 5 -5.58 -12.68 10.58
CA LEU A 5 -4.79 -12.43 9.37
C LEU A 5 -5.38 -13.19 8.18
N LEU A 6 -5.61 -14.50 8.32
CA LEU A 6 -6.19 -15.34 7.27
C LEU A 6 -7.59 -14.87 6.88
N LEU A 7 -8.45 -14.58 7.86
CA LEU A 7 -9.80 -14.09 7.60
C LEU A 7 -9.78 -12.74 6.85
N GLN A 8 -9.01 -11.75 7.34
CA GLN A 8 -8.91 -10.44 6.69
C GLN A 8 -8.36 -10.56 5.26
N ASN A 9 -7.33 -11.39 5.06
CA ASN A 9 -6.76 -11.64 3.74
C ASN A 9 -7.78 -12.27 2.79
N THR A 10 -8.49 -13.31 3.23
CA THR A 10 -9.52 -13.98 2.43
C THR A 10 -10.64 -13.01 2.06
N VAL A 11 -11.15 -12.24 3.02
CA VAL A 11 -12.19 -11.22 2.76
C VAL A 11 -11.70 -10.19 1.75
N PHE A 12 -10.46 -9.72 1.88
CA PHE A 12 -9.88 -8.74 0.97
C PHE A 12 -9.72 -9.30 -0.45
N VAL A 13 -9.11 -10.48 -0.61
CA VAL A 13 -8.91 -11.10 -1.93
C VAL A 13 -10.24 -11.45 -2.60
N VAL A 14 -11.19 -12.01 -1.85
CA VAL A 14 -12.53 -12.32 -2.39
C VAL A 14 -13.26 -11.04 -2.78
N GLY A 15 -13.19 -9.98 -1.96
CA GLY A 15 -13.79 -8.68 -2.28
C GLY A 15 -13.19 -8.04 -3.54
N MET A 16 -11.87 -8.08 -3.68
CA MET A 16 -11.18 -7.61 -4.89
C MET A 16 -11.58 -8.42 -6.12
N GLY A 17 -11.61 -9.75 -6.01
CA GLY A 17 -12.00 -10.63 -7.11
C GLY A 17 -13.45 -10.40 -7.52
N ALA A 18 -14.36 -10.32 -6.56
CA ALA A 18 -15.77 -10.03 -6.80
C ALA A 18 -15.94 -8.71 -7.56
N LEU A 19 -15.27 -7.64 -7.13
CA LEU A 19 -15.35 -6.35 -7.80
C LEU A 19 -14.76 -6.38 -9.22
N LEU A 20 -13.55 -6.93 -9.38
CA LEU A 20 -12.89 -7.05 -10.68
C LEU A 20 -13.73 -7.82 -11.68
N PHE A 21 -14.22 -9.01 -11.30
CA PHE A 21 -14.98 -9.87 -12.19
C PHE A 21 -16.42 -9.37 -12.42
N ALA A 22 -17.05 -8.75 -11.42
CA ALA A 22 -18.36 -8.10 -11.62
C ALA A 22 -18.27 -6.95 -12.63
N CYS A 23 -17.24 -6.10 -12.53
CA CYS A 23 -17.01 -5.02 -13.47
C CYS A 23 -16.58 -5.53 -14.85
N ALA A 24 -15.76 -6.58 -14.91
CA ALA A 24 -15.32 -7.21 -16.16
C ALA A 24 -16.44 -7.95 -16.91
N GLY A 25 -17.46 -8.46 -16.19
CA GLY A 25 -18.53 -9.26 -16.78
C GLY A 25 -18.08 -10.62 -17.32
N THR A 26 -16.89 -11.09 -16.93
CA THR A 26 -16.33 -12.38 -17.37
C THR A 26 -15.33 -12.90 -16.33
N LEU A 27 -15.26 -14.23 -16.18
CA LEU A 27 -14.21 -14.91 -15.40
C LEU A 27 -12.98 -15.27 -16.26
N HIS A 28 -13.05 -15.09 -17.58
CA HIS A 28 -11.96 -15.39 -18.52
C HIS A 28 -10.95 -14.24 -18.57
N TRP A 29 -10.24 -14.07 -17.45
CA TRP A 29 -9.18 -13.08 -17.28
C TRP A 29 -8.00 -13.68 -16.50
N PRO A 30 -7.06 -14.37 -17.20
CA PRO A 30 -5.97 -15.09 -16.55
C PRO A 30 -5.09 -14.23 -15.65
N SER A 31 -4.80 -12.99 -16.05
CA SER A 31 -3.98 -12.08 -15.25
C SER A 31 -4.67 -11.62 -13.96
N ALA A 32 -6.00 -11.45 -13.95
CA ALA A 32 -6.75 -11.22 -12.71
C ALA A 32 -6.70 -12.41 -11.76
N TRP A 33 -6.84 -13.64 -12.28
CA TRP A 33 -6.65 -14.84 -11.46
C TRP A 33 -5.23 -14.96 -10.91
N ALA A 34 -4.21 -14.66 -11.72
CA ALA A 34 -2.83 -14.64 -11.27
C ALA A 34 -2.62 -13.61 -10.15
N PHE A 35 -3.12 -12.38 -10.33
CA PHE A 35 -3.06 -11.32 -9.31
C PHE A 35 -3.73 -11.74 -8.00
N LEU A 36 -4.93 -12.33 -8.07
CA LEU A 36 -5.67 -12.78 -6.88
C LEU A 36 -4.98 -13.97 -6.19
N ALA A 37 -4.49 -14.96 -6.95
CA ALA A 37 -3.78 -16.11 -6.40
C ALA A 37 -2.49 -15.70 -5.70
N ILE A 38 -1.71 -14.82 -6.34
CA ILE A 38 -0.47 -14.29 -5.76
C ILE A 38 -0.78 -13.46 -4.51
N SER A 39 -1.83 -12.63 -4.53
CA SER A 39 -2.27 -11.88 -3.34
C SER A 39 -2.73 -12.80 -2.21
N ALA A 40 -3.48 -13.87 -2.53
CA ALA A 40 -3.94 -14.87 -1.59
C ALA A 40 -2.80 -15.62 -0.90
N LEU A 41 -1.69 -15.82 -1.60
CA LEU A 41 -0.48 -16.48 -1.08
C LEU A 41 0.44 -15.51 -0.34
N LEU A 42 0.80 -14.39 -0.97
CA LEU A 42 1.76 -13.44 -0.41
C LEU A 42 1.25 -12.77 0.86
N GLY A 43 -0.04 -12.43 0.96
CA GLY A 43 -0.59 -11.78 2.16
C GLY A 43 -0.34 -12.60 3.43
N PRO A 44 -0.78 -13.86 3.51
CA PRO A 44 -0.53 -14.74 4.63
C PRO A 44 0.94 -15.08 4.84
N LEU A 45 1.72 -15.29 3.77
CA LEU A 45 3.16 -15.57 3.88
C LEU A 45 3.92 -14.39 4.50
N CYS A 46 3.68 -13.17 4.01
CA CYS A 46 4.28 -11.95 4.54
C CYS A 46 3.81 -11.69 5.98
N GLY A 47 2.52 -11.90 6.26
CA GLY A 47 1.96 -11.75 7.60
C GLY A 47 2.50 -12.80 8.58
N TRP A 48 2.69 -14.04 8.15
CA TRP A 48 3.32 -15.09 8.96
C TRP A 48 4.80 -14.81 9.20
N TRP A 49 5.54 -14.37 8.18
CA TRP A 49 6.92 -13.91 8.34
C TRP A 49 6.99 -12.76 9.35
N LEU A 50 6.10 -11.77 9.24
CA LEU A 50 6.05 -10.63 10.16
C LEU A 50 5.67 -11.06 11.57
N TYR A 51 4.76 -12.03 11.73
CA TYR A 51 4.43 -12.62 13.03
C TYR A 51 5.66 -13.19 13.74
N ARG A 52 6.59 -13.78 13.00
CA ARG A 52 7.79 -14.41 13.56
C ARG A 52 8.86 -13.40 13.96
N ILE A 53 8.90 -12.23 13.33
CA ILE A 53 9.94 -11.21 13.55
C ILE A 53 9.44 -10.10 14.48
N ASP A 54 8.25 -9.56 14.20
CA ASP A 54 7.64 -8.48 14.97
C ASP A 54 6.11 -8.70 15.09
N PRO A 55 5.68 -9.52 16.06
CA PRO A 55 4.26 -9.79 16.28
C PRO A 55 3.48 -8.53 16.71
N ALA A 56 4.14 -7.54 17.31
CA ALA A 56 3.52 -6.29 17.73
C ALA A 56 3.19 -5.40 16.53
N LEU A 57 4.10 -5.28 15.57
CA LEU A 57 3.83 -4.61 14.30
C LEU A 57 2.72 -5.31 13.52
N LEU A 58 2.71 -6.65 13.46
CA LEU A 58 1.58 -7.37 12.83
C LEU A 58 0.26 -7.07 13.53
N ALA A 59 0.21 -7.12 14.86
CA ALA A 59 -1.00 -6.83 15.62
C ALA A 59 -1.51 -5.41 15.32
N GLU A 60 -0.60 -4.45 15.17
CA GLU A 60 -0.93 -3.08 14.77
C GLU A 60 -1.47 -3.00 13.34
N ARG A 61 -0.82 -3.66 12.37
CA ARG A 61 -1.25 -3.71 10.97
C ARG A 61 -2.63 -4.34 10.76
N LEU A 62 -3.04 -5.26 11.64
CA LEU A 62 -4.37 -5.89 11.59
C LEU A 62 -5.49 -5.04 12.21
N ARG A 63 -5.16 -3.90 12.85
CA ARG A 63 -6.16 -2.99 13.41
C ARG A 63 -7.02 -2.35 12.31
N PRO A 64 -8.26 -1.94 12.63
CA PRO A 64 -9.10 -1.24 11.67
C PRO A 64 -8.47 0.06 11.16
N VAL A 65 -8.89 0.46 9.95
CA VAL A 65 -8.45 1.69 9.27
C VAL A 65 -8.95 2.99 9.92
N LEU A 66 -9.96 2.90 10.79
CA LEU A 66 -10.45 4.01 11.60
C LEU A 66 -10.11 3.74 13.06
N GLN A 67 -9.21 4.55 13.62
CA GLN A 67 -8.76 4.44 15.02
C GLN A 67 -9.11 5.70 15.81
N LYS A 68 -9.21 5.60 17.15
CA LYS A 68 -9.57 6.75 17.99
C LYS A 68 -8.52 7.86 17.91
N ASP A 69 -7.24 7.50 18.03
CA ASP A 69 -6.09 8.42 18.13
C ASP A 69 -5.59 8.94 16.77
N GLN A 70 -6.31 8.63 15.70
CA GLN A 70 -6.00 9.05 14.34
C GLN A 70 -6.51 10.48 14.09
N PRO A 71 -5.69 11.38 13.50
CA PRO A 71 -6.12 12.71 13.09
C PRO A 71 -7.38 12.66 12.21
N ALA A 72 -8.31 13.60 12.39
CA ALA A 72 -9.55 13.65 11.59
C ALA A 72 -9.27 13.76 10.09
N ALA A 73 -8.21 14.49 9.71
CA ALA A 73 -7.77 14.60 8.32
C ALA A 73 -7.28 13.25 7.76
N ASP A 74 -6.58 12.43 8.55
CA ASP A 74 -6.17 11.09 8.10
C ASP A 74 -7.36 10.13 8.03
N LYS A 75 -8.37 10.25 8.90
CA LYS A 75 -9.62 9.47 8.78
C LYS A 75 -10.33 9.75 7.45
N MET A 76 -10.49 11.03 7.13
CA MET A 76 -11.08 11.47 5.85
C MET A 76 -10.26 10.96 4.67
N PHE A 77 -8.93 11.09 4.75
CA PHE A 77 -8.01 10.55 3.77
C PHE A 77 -8.21 9.04 3.57
N MET A 78 -8.28 8.25 4.65
CA MET A 78 -8.43 6.80 4.55
C MET A 78 -9.74 6.40 3.86
N VAL A 79 -10.84 7.10 4.14
CA VAL A 79 -12.11 6.88 3.44
C VAL A 79 -11.97 7.19 1.95
N LEU A 80 -11.43 8.36 1.60
CA LEU A 80 -11.21 8.75 0.20
C LEU A 80 -10.27 7.78 -0.52
N PHE A 81 -9.22 7.32 0.15
CA PHE A 81 -8.25 6.38 -0.38
C PHE A 81 -8.86 5.01 -0.65
N ILE A 82 -9.73 4.51 0.25
CA ILE A 82 -10.49 3.27 0.04
C ILE A 82 -11.43 3.42 -1.16
N VAL A 83 -12.16 4.54 -1.26
CA VAL A 83 -13.02 4.81 -2.42
C VAL A 83 -12.21 4.85 -3.71
N ALA A 84 -11.04 5.49 -3.70
CA ALA A 84 -10.15 5.54 -4.85
C ALA A 84 -9.64 4.14 -5.26
N ILE A 85 -9.29 3.27 -4.31
CA ILE A 85 -8.89 1.89 -4.59
C ILE A 85 -10.05 1.09 -5.20
N LEU A 86 -11.26 1.21 -4.64
CA LEU A 86 -12.43 0.51 -5.17
C LEU A 86 -12.77 1.00 -6.58
N ALA A 87 -12.74 2.32 -6.82
CA ALA A 87 -12.93 2.90 -8.14
C ALA A 87 -11.85 2.42 -9.12
N TRP A 88 -10.59 2.35 -8.69
CA TRP A 88 -9.48 1.88 -9.51
C TRP A 88 -9.62 0.41 -9.93
N LEU A 89 -9.99 -0.48 -9.00
CA LEU A 89 -10.31 -1.87 -9.32
C LEU A 89 -11.50 -1.97 -10.29
N ALA A 90 -12.55 -1.19 -10.05
CA ALA A 90 -13.73 -1.16 -10.90
C ALA A 90 -13.39 -0.68 -12.33
N VAL A 91 -12.57 0.38 -12.45
CA VAL A 91 -12.09 0.90 -13.74
C VAL A 91 -11.31 -0.17 -14.51
N MET A 92 -10.39 -0.89 -13.85
CA MET A 92 -9.65 -1.97 -14.51
C MET A 92 -10.56 -3.12 -14.96
N GLY A 93 -11.57 -3.47 -14.17
CA GLY A 93 -12.59 -4.43 -14.57
C GLY A 93 -13.42 -3.94 -15.76
N LEU A 94 -13.90 -2.70 -15.73
CA LEU A 94 -14.67 -2.10 -16.82
C LEU A 94 -13.86 -2.00 -18.12
N ASP A 95 -12.59 -1.61 -18.02
CA ASP A 95 -11.65 -1.59 -19.14
C ASP A 95 -11.54 -2.98 -19.81
N ARG A 96 -11.43 -4.03 -18.99
CA ARG A 96 -11.46 -5.42 -19.50
C ARG A 96 -12.79 -5.76 -20.18
N ARG A 97 -13.92 -5.29 -19.66
CA ARG A 97 -15.26 -5.53 -20.23
C ARG A 97 -15.41 -4.91 -21.61
N VAL A 98 -15.02 -3.65 -21.75
CA VAL A 98 -15.10 -2.91 -23.02
C VAL A 98 -13.94 -3.22 -23.97
N ARG A 99 -12.90 -3.93 -23.48
CA ARG A 99 -11.68 -4.30 -24.19
C ARG A 99 -10.95 -3.06 -24.76
N SER A 100 -10.91 -1.97 -23.99
CA SER A 100 -10.32 -0.72 -24.44
C SER A 100 -8.80 -0.74 -24.42
N SER A 101 -8.20 -1.53 -23.54
CA SER A 101 -6.74 -1.68 -23.45
C SER A 101 -6.23 -2.92 -24.18
N ASP A 102 -5.21 -2.71 -25.03
CA ASP A 102 -4.36 -3.78 -25.56
C ASP A 102 -2.94 -3.61 -24.98
N MET A 103 -2.68 -4.30 -23.87
CA MET A 103 -1.41 -4.23 -23.14
C MET A 103 -0.51 -5.41 -23.54
N PRO A 104 0.68 -5.17 -24.12
CA PRO A 104 1.63 -6.22 -24.46
C PRO A 104 1.95 -7.12 -23.26
N THR A 105 2.06 -8.43 -23.48
CA THR A 105 2.36 -9.41 -22.42
C THR A 105 3.65 -9.10 -21.67
N VAL A 106 4.66 -8.55 -22.36
CA VAL A 106 5.91 -8.10 -21.73
C VAL A 106 5.64 -7.08 -20.63
N LEU A 107 4.75 -6.11 -20.86
CA LEU A 107 4.39 -5.12 -19.84
C LEU A 107 3.59 -5.74 -18.69
N GLN A 108 2.76 -6.76 -18.97
CA GLN A 108 2.06 -7.49 -17.90
C GLN A 108 3.04 -8.27 -17.00
N VAL A 109 4.06 -8.89 -17.59
CA VAL A 109 5.15 -9.57 -16.84
C VAL A 109 5.97 -8.56 -16.04
N LEU A 110 6.30 -7.39 -16.61
CA LEU A 110 6.94 -6.32 -15.86
C LEU A 110 6.05 -5.82 -14.71
N GLY A 111 4.74 -5.73 -14.92
CA GLY A 111 3.77 -5.40 -13.89
C GLY A 111 3.78 -6.37 -12.71
N LEU A 112 3.86 -7.68 -13.00
CA LEU A 112 4.09 -8.70 -11.97
C LEU A 112 5.41 -8.48 -11.24
N GLY A 113 6.50 -8.22 -11.98
CA GLY A 113 7.80 -7.90 -11.38
C GLY A 113 7.74 -6.72 -10.42
N LEU A 114 7.11 -5.61 -10.83
CA LEU A 114 6.91 -4.43 -9.99
C LEU A 114 6.07 -4.72 -8.75
N PHE A 115 5.02 -5.53 -8.88
CA PHE A 115 4.21 -5.96 -7.74
C PHE A 115 5.05 -6.75 -6.72
N LEU A 116 5.85 -7.71 -7.18
CA LEU A 116 6.73 -8.49 -6.31
C LEU A 116 7.82 -7.63 -5.65
N VAL A 117 8.45 -6.73 -6.41
CA VAL A 117 9.45 -5.78 -5.89
C VAL A 117 8.82 -4.87 -4.84
N SER A 118 7.61 -4.35 -5.07
CA SER A 118 6.86 -3.58 -4.08
C SER A 118 6.64 -4.35 -2.79
N THR A 119 6.24 -5.62 -2.89
CA THR A 119 6.03 -6.47 -1.72
C THR A 119 7.33 -6.68 -0.95
N LEU A 120 8.43 -7.01 -1.64
CA LEU A 120 9.75 -7.17 -1.00
C LEU A 120 10.24 -5.87 -0.35
N PHE A 121 10.05 -4.73 -1.02
CA PHE A 121 10.41 -3.43 -0.48
C PHE A 121 9.60 -3.08 0.77
N THR A 122 8.30 -3.39 0.76
CA THR A 122 7.44 -3.23 1.95
C THR A 122 7.90 -4.13 3.09
N MET A 123 8.40 -5.34 2.80
CA MET A 123 8.96 -6.23 3.81
C MET A 123 10.24 -5.69 4.43
N TRP A 124 11.09 -5.04 3.62
CA TRP A 124 12.25 -4.32 4.14
C TRP A 124 11.83 -3.16 5.06
N VAL A 125 10.83 -2.38 4.67
CA VAL A 125 10.28 -1.32 5.52
C VAL A 125 9.75 -1.86 6.86
N PHE A 126 9.01 -2.98 6.86
CA PHE A 126 8.52 -3.58 8.11
C PHE A 126 9.63 -4.17 8.97
N ARG A 127 10.71 -4.69 8.36
CA ARG A 127 11.88 -5.14 9.11
C ARG A 127 12.56 -3.98 9.85
N GLU A 128 12.58 -2.81 9.23
CA GLU A 128 13.28 -1.64 9.75
C GLU A 128 12.42 -0.83 10.74
N ASN A 129 11.11 -0.77 10.51
CA ASN A 129 10.22 0.11 11.27
C ASN A 129 9.07 -0.67 11.94
N SER A 130 9.28 -1.04 13.20
CA SER A 130 8.29 -1.65 14.10
C SER A 130 7.04 -0.79 14.35
N PHE A 131 7.08 0.50 14.03
CA PHE A 131 5.99 1.46 14.25
C PHE A 131 5.17 1.74 12.97
N ALA A 132 5.38 1.00 11.88
CA ALA A 132 4.76 1.23 10.58
C ALA A 132 3.25 0.89 10.54
N ALA A 133 2.43 1.66 11.27
CA ALA A 133 0.99 1.51 11.36
C ALA A 133 0.29 1.79 10.01
N PRO A 134 -0.91 1.23 9.77
CA PRO A 134 -1.66 1.49 8.54
C PRO A 134 -2.29 2.90 8.48
N VAL A 135 -2.35 3.60 9.62
CA VAL A 135 -2.93 4.94 9.80
C VAL A 135 -1.89 5.87 10.42
N VAL A 136 -2.09 7.18 10.26
CA VAL A 136 -1.27 8.18 10.95
C VAL A 136 -1.62 8.16 12.43
N LYS A 137 -0.65 7.81 13.27
CA LYS A 137 -0.77 7.89 14.72
C LYS A 137 0.59 7.86 15.41
N LEU A 138 0.61 8.38 16.63
CA LEU A 138 1.72 8.20 17.57
C LEU A 138 1.45 6.99 18.45
N GLN A 139 2.49 6.19 18.69
CA GLN A 139 2.45 4.96 19.48
C GLN A 139 3.31 5.13 20.74
N ALA A 140 2.94 6.09 21.58
CA ALA A 140 3.64 6.39 22.82
C ALA A 140 3.69 5.16 23.75
N GLU A 141 2.64 4.34 23.74
CA GLU A 141 2.53 3.08 24.48
C GLU A 141 3.56 2.03 24.05
N ARG A 142 4.17 2.19 22.87
CA ARG A 142 5.24 1.32 22.35
C ARG A 142 6.62 1.99 22.38
N ALA A 143 6.76 3.12 23.08
CA ALA A 143 7.98 3.93 23.09
C ALA A 143 8.49 4.26 21.67
N GLN A 144 7.56 4.74 20.83
CA GLN A 144 7.90 5.14 19.46
C GLN A 144 9.04 6.15 19.43
N HIS A 145 10.01 5.88 18.55
CA HIS A 145 11.15 6.74 18.27
C HIS A 145 11.34 6.84 16.75
N VAL A 146 12.19 7.78 16.34
CA VAL A 146 12.47 8.01 14.91
C VAL A 146 13.36 6.90 14.35
N ILE A 147 12.87 6.27 13.29
CA ILE A 147 13.67 5.34 12.48
C ILE A 147 14.33 6.13 11.36
N SER A 148 15.67 6.02 11.26
CA SER A 148 16.48 6.75 10.27
C SER A 148 17.47 5.85 9.51
N THR A 149 17.30 4.54 9.64
CA THR A 149 18.13 3.49 9.05
C THR A 149 17.39 2.77 7.92
N GLY A 150 18.10 1.93 7.17
CA GLY A 150 17.54 1.21 6.03
C GLY A 150 16.96 2.18 4.98
N PRO A 151 15.73 1.97 4.48
CA PRO A 151 15.15 2.83 3.45
C PRO A 151 14.81 4.24 3.99
N TYR A 152 14.64 4.39 5.31
CA TYR A 152 14.42 5.70 5.96
C TYR A 152 15.66 6.60 5.93
N ALA A 153 16.86 6.06 5.65
CA ALA A 153 18.05 6.88 5.47
C ALA A 153 18.02 7.72 4.17
N TYR A 154 17.21 7.30 3.18
CA TYR A 154 17.16 7.91 1.84
C TYR A 154 15.92 8.77 1.64
N VAL A 155 14.77 8.30 2.13
CA VAL A 155 13.47 8.97 1.97
C VAL A 155 12.65 8.86 3.25
N ARG A 156 11.84 9.89 3.55
CA ARG A 156 11.06 9.91 4.79
C ARG A 156 9.88 8.93 4.80
N HIS A 157 9.34 8.60 3.63
CA HIS A 157 8.14 7.76 3.46
C HIS A 157 8.37 6.59 2.50
N PRO A 158 9.27 5.66 2.83
CA PRO A 158 9.63 4.56 1.93
C PRO A 158 8.44 3.63 1.65
N MET A 159 7.52 3.42 2.59
CA MET A 159 6.34 2.59 2.33
C MET A 159 5.50 3.14 1.17
N TYR A 160 5.31 4.47 1.09
CA TYR A 160 4.59 5.08 -0.02
C TYR A 160 5.36 4.95 -1.34
N SER A 161 6.69 4.91 -1.29
CA SER A 161 7.52 4.61 -2.46
C SER A 161 7.28 3.19 -2.97
N GLY A 162 7.16 2.22 -2.06
CA GLY A 162 6.71 0.86 -2.38
C GLY A 162 5.29 0.86 -2.97
N MET A 163 4.35 1.58 -2.37
CA MET A 163 2.98 1.69 -2.90
C MET A 163 2.94 2.28 -4.31
N VAL A 164 3.84 3.19 -4.67
CA VAL A 164 3.96 3.71 -6.04
C VAL A 164 4.29 2.58 -7.03
N LEU A 165 5.20 1.68 -6.67
CA LEU A 165 5.51 0.49 -7.47
C LEU A 165 4.30 -0.45 -7.56
N PHE A 166 3.54 -0.64 -6.47
CA PHE A 166 2.31 -1.43 -6.47
C PHE A 166 1.25 -0.85 -7.42
N PHE A 167 0.93 0.44 -7.29
CA PHE A 167 -0.09 1.12 -8.12
C PHE A 167 0.32 1.23 -9.59
N THR A 168 1.61 1.11 -9.89
CA THR A 168 2.12 0.99 -11.27
C THR A 168 2.07 -0.46 -11.76
N GLY A 169 2.45 -1.42 -10.92
CA GLY A 169 2.58 -2.82 -11.29
C GLY A 169 1.26 -3.52 -11.52
N VAL A 170 0.25 -3.27 -10.69
CA VAL A 170 -1.05 -3.95 -10.78
C VAL A 170 -1.82 -3.64 -12.07
N PRO A 171 -1.94 -2.39 -12.55
CA PRO A 171 -2.62 -2.11 -13.81
C PRO A 171 -1.88 -2.71 -15.01
N LEU A 172 -0.54 -2.68 -14.98
CA LEU A 172 0.28 -3.34 -15.99
C LEU A 172 0.01 -4.84 -16.00
N LEU A 173 0.05 -5.51 -14.83
CA LEU A 173 -0.27 -6.93 -14.67
C LEU A 173 -1.67 -7.27 -15.19
N LEU A 174 -2.67 -6.47 -14.81
CA LEU A 174 -4.05 -6.66 -15.21
C LEU A 174 -4.32 -6.31 -16.68
N GLY A 175 -3.39 -5.62 -17.33
CA GLY A 175 -3.48 -5.23 -18.73
C GLY A 175 -4.36 -4.01 -18.98
N SER A 176 -4.37 -3.05 -18.05
CA SER A 176 -5.25 -1.87 -18.08
C SER A 176 -4.46 -0.56 -18.14
N TRP A 177 -4.54 0.14 -19.28
CA TRP A 177 -3.99 1.49 -19.42
C TRP A 177 -4.79 2.51 -18.60
N TRP A 178 -6.10 2.32 -18.47
CA TRP A 178 -6.96 3.18 -17.65
C TRP A 178 -6.63 3.08 -16.16
N GLY A 179 -6.35 1.87 -15.67
CA GLY A 179 -5.84 1.70 -14.30
C GLY A 179 -4.50 2.40 -14.08
N LEU A 180 -3.60 2.38 -15.07
CA LEU A 180 -2.32 3.08 -15.00
C LEU A 180 -2.51 4.60 -15.08
N ALA A 181 -3.47 5.09 -15.88
CA ALA A 181 -3.78 6.51 -16.02
C ALA A 181 -4.32 7.13 -14.71
N MET A 182 -4.78 6.33 -13.75
CA MET A 182 -5.15 6.81 -12.41
C MET A 182 -3.93 7.04 -11.50
N MET A 183 -2.71 6.74 -11.93
CA MET A 183 -1.52 6.92 -11.11
C MET A 183 -1.32 8.35 -10.55
N PRO A 184 -1.55 9.44 -11.33
CA PRO A 184 -1.48 10.80 -10.79
C PRO A 184 -2.43 11.06 -9.63
N LEU A 185 -3.61 10.41 -9.61
CA LEU A 185 -4.55 10.50 -8.48
C LEU A 185 -3.93 9.94 -7.20
N PHE A 186 -3.29 8.78 -7.25
CA PHE A 186 -2.64 8.18 -6.08
C PHE A 186 -1.44 9.00 -5.60
N ILE A 187 -0.66 9.57 -6.51
CA ILE A 187 0.41 10.50 -6.16
C ILE A 187 -0.15 11.75 -5.46
N ALA A 188 -1.23 12.34 -5.99
CA ALA A 188 -1.89 13.49 -5.37
C ALA A 188 -2.45 13.14 -3.97
N LEU A 189 -3.03 11.96 -3.80
CA LEU A 189 -3.48 11.45 -2.50
C LEU A 189 -2.30 11.36 -1.50
N PHE A 190 -1.15 10.82 -1.90
CA PHE A 190 0.04 10.83 -1.04
C PHE A 190 0.56 12.25 -0.78
N ALA A 191 0.46 13.18 -1.73
CA ALA A 191 0.77 14.59 -1.54
C ALA A 191 -0.11 15.29 -0.50
N VAL A 192 -1.35 14.84 -0.33
CA VAL A 192 -2.23 15.31 0.75
C VAL A 192 -1.90 14.63 2.08
N ARG A 193 -1.63 13.32 2.07
CA ARG A 193 -1.43 12.54 3.30
C ARG A 193 -0.09 12.83 3.99
N ILE A 194 1.00 12.93 3.23
CA ILE A 194 2.34 13.10 3.77
C ILE A 194 2.45 14.33 4.69
N PRO A 195 1.94 15.53 4.33
CA PRO A 195 1.96 16.68 5.23
C PRO A 195 1.17 16.48 6.52
N ILE A 196 0.07 15.72 6.49
CA ILE A 196 -0.72 15.38 7.69
C ILE A 196 0.14 14.52 8.63
N GLU A 197 0.76 13.49 8.09
CA GLU A 197 1.66 12.60 8.83
C GLU A 197 2.87 13.35 9.38
N GLU A 198 3.57 14.12 8.55
CA GLU A 198 4.73 14.90 8.97
C GLU A 198 4.38 15.93 10.06
N ARG A 199 3.18 16.54 10.00
CA ARG A 199 2.73 17.45 11.06
C ARG A 199 2.55 16.71 12.38
N THR A 200 1.83 15.59 12.37
CA THR A 200 1.62 14.77 13.57
C THR A 200 2.94 14.28 14.17
N LEU A 201 3.90 13.86 13.32
CA LEU A 201 5.20 13.40 13.78
C LEU A 201 6.07 14.56 14.31
N ARG A 202 6.07 15.74 13.69
CA ARG A 202 6.80 16.90 14.22
C ARG A 202 6.26 17.39 15.56
N GLU A 203 4.95 17.34 15.74
CA GLU A 203 4.28 17.83 16.95
C GLU A 203 4.44 16.87 18.13
N GLY A 204 4.53 15.55 17.90
CA GLY A 204 4.51 14.57 18.99
C GLY A 204 5.56 13.47 18.97
N LEU A 205 6.50 13.45 18.03
CA LEU A 205 7.62 12.51 18.02
C LEU A 205 8.97 13.24 18.19
N PRO A 206 9.60 13.16 19.38
CA PRO A 206 10.90 13.75 19.62
C PRO A 206 11.97 13.31 18.60
N GLY A 207 12.77 14.25 18.12
CA GLY A 207 13.83 14.02 17.13
C GLY A 207 13.37 13.97 15.67
N TYR A 208 12.06 14.01 15.39
CA TYR A 208 11.56 13.93 14.01
C TYR A 208 11.93 15.17 13.18
N THR A 209 11.94 16.36 13.80
CA THR A 209 12.36 17.61 13.14
C THR A 209 13.82 17.55 12.67
N ASP A 210 14.73 17.04 13.50
CA ASP A 210 16.15 16.89 13.15
C ASP A 210 16.37 15.82 12.07
N TYR A 211 15.60 14.74 12.13
CA TYR A 211 15.57 13.74 11.08
C TYR A 211 15.09 14.32 9.74
N ALA A 212 14.01 15.10 9.76
CA ALA A 212 13.46 15.71 8.56
C ALA A 212 14.38 16.75 7.92
N ALA A 213 15.23 17.41 8.71
CA ALA A 213 16.27 18.30 8.22
C ALA A 213 17.41 17.56 7.49
N ARG A 214 17.73 16.33 7.94
CA ARG A 214 18.79 15.49 7.34
C ARG A 214 18.31 14.74 6.10
N VAL A 215 17.18 14.06 6.20
CA VAL A 215 16.61 13.28 5.09
C VAL A 215 15.64 14.16 4.32
N ARG A 216 16.12 14.76 3.22
CA ARG A 216 15.41 15.83 2.48
C ARG A 216 14.22 15.33 1.67
N TYR A 217 14.33 14.13 1.10
CA TYR A 217 13.34 13.57 0.18
C TYR A 217 12.22 12.83 0.93
N ARG A 218 10.99 12.92 0.41
CA ARG A 218 9.81 12.26 0.96
C ARG A 218 9.61 10.89 0.36
N LEU A 219 9.73 10.76 -0.96
CA LEU A 219 9.34 9.58 -1.74
C LEU A 219 10.40 9.14 -2.73
N ILE A 220 10.88 10.06 -3.57
CA ILE A 220 11.82 9.72 -4.66
C ILE A 220 13.04 10.62 -4.50
N PRO A 221 14.23 10.02 -4.27
CA PRO A 221 15.47 10.79 -4.21
C PRO A 221 15.65 11.66 -5.45
N GLY A 222 15.92 12.94 -5.24
CA GLY A 222 16.12 13.91 -6.31
C GLY A 222 14.85 14.51 -6.93
N VAL A 223 13.66 14.03 -6.57
CA VAL A 223 12.39 14.54 -7.10
C VAL A 223 11.54 15.16 -6.00
N TRP A 224 11.24 14.40 -4.95
CA TRP A 224 10.35 14.84 -3.87
C TRP A 224 10.62 14.14 -2.55
#